data_AF-A0ABD5CRC6-F1
#
_entry.id   AF-A0ABD5CRC6-F1
#
_cell.length_a   1.000
_cell.length_b   1.000
_cell.length_c   1.000
_cell.angle_alpha   90.00
_cell.angle_beta   90.00
_cell.angle_gamma   90.00
#
_symmetry.space_group_name_H-M   'P 1'
#
loop_
_entity.id
_entity.type
_entity.pdbx_description
1 polymer ?
#
loop_
_entity_poly.entity_id
_entity_poly.type
_entity_poly.pdbx_seq_one_letter_code
_entity_poly.pdbx_strand_id
1 'polypeptide(L)'
;MFASRSRFPLHVAALSSAIVLAACGGGGDVVATNTPVAAVPAPPADPGFVDSAPVPGVPAFVDNIATNQRGDARYATLSTNAAVRVVSRFLDLWQPSTMLVDAGVSAPANGAFPAIVPSTCSGLPASGTPCGTILNSTVLGANVQYVIDATTARTPQQADAAYFDDRRGKGYSVTDGMGPLTAAWRTAAQQTTSIISVPSDATTVLYNDSGNNVGVGGSTNASFGKVVDLLNEMGNNASTEPAKRFYKYARPYRWSASVVVAPTLVPAESTTPATDGGFISGQEAEAMRDATTMAWLVPNDSRKW
;
A
#
# COMPACT_ATOMS: atom_id res chain seq x y z
N MET A 1 16.62 55.34 10.86
CA MET A 1 15.52 54.86 11.71
C MET A 1 15.32 53.38 11.41
N PHE A 2 15.73 52.54 12.35
CA PHE A 2 15.61 51.08 12.30
C PHE A 2 14.34 50.65 13.04
N ALA A 3 13.57 49.74 12.46
CA ALA A 3 12.61 48.85 13.14
C ALA A 3 12.35 47.67 12.19
N SER A 4 13.17 46.62 12.23
CA SER A 4 13.04 45.41 13.06
C SER A 4 11.89 44.49 12.65
N ARG A 5 12.26 43.38 12.01
CA ARG A 5 11.42 42.24 11.65
C ARG A 5 11.14 41.40 12.90
N SER A 6 9.88 41.19 13.25
CA SER A 6 9.51 40.18 14.24
C SER A 6 9.41 38.81 13.56
N ARG A 7 10.31 37.91 13.95
CA ARG A 7 10.26 36.48 13.65
C ARG A 7 9.42 35.82 14.74
N PHE A 8 8.24 35.31 14.40
CA PHE A 8 7.50 34.40 15.28
C PHE A 8 7.96 32.95 15.01
N PRO A 9 8.43 32.22 16.03
CA PRO A 9 8.83 30.83 15.88
C PRO A 9 7.59 29.90 15.80
N LEU A 10 7.51 29.14 14.71
CA LEU A 10 6.63 27.96 14.59
C LEU A 10 7.22 26.81 15.41
N HIS A 11 6.88 26.77 16.70
CA HIS A 11 6.96 25.54 17.48
C HIS A 11 5.76 25.54 18.44
N VAL A 12 4.97 24.47 18.36
CA VAL A 12 4.00 23.89 19.33
C VAL A 12 2.71 23.50 18.60
N ALA A 13 2.71 22.27 18.08
CA ALA A 13 1.52 21.47 17.85
C ALA A 13 1.92 20.00 18.04
N ALA A 14 2.31 19.67 19.26
CA ALA A 14 2.48 18.32 19.75
C ALA A 14 1.85 18.27 21.15
N LEU A 15 1.25 17.12 21.47
CA LEU A 15 0.40 16.79 22.63
C LEU A 15 -1.09 17.13 22.47
N SER A 16 -1.88 16.11 22.13
CA SER A 16 -3.18 15.81 22.74
C SER A 16 -3.70 14.46 22.24
N SER A 17 -3.11 13.33 22.66
CA SER A 17 -3.73 12.00 22.50
C SER A 17 -3.09 11.00 23.48
N ALA A 18 -3.42 11.12 24.77
CA ALA A 18 -3.21 10.05 25.73
C ALA A 18 -4.19 10.20 26.91
N ILE A 19 -4.79 9.06 27.31
CA ILE A 19 -5.58 8.80 28.54
C ILE A 19 -7.07 9.24 28.39
N VAL A 20 -8.14 8.43 28.43
CA VAL A 20 -8.56 7.20 29.15
C VAL A 20 -9.62 6.49 28.25
N LEU A 21 -9.70 5.16 28.11
CA LEU A 21 -10.69 4.33 28.84
C LEU A 21 -10.26 2.85 28.81
N ALA A 22 -9.82 2.37 29.96
CA ALA A 22 -9.94 0.98 30.37
C ALA A 22 -11.31 0.78 31.03
N ALA A 23 -12.13 -0.13 30.49
CA ALA A 23 -13.33 -0.78 31.07
C ALA A 23 -14.16 -1.33 29.87
N CYS A 24 -14.50 -2.59 29.69
CA CYS A 24 -14.51 -3.77 30.54
C CYS A 24 -14.25 -5.03 29.70
N GLY A 25 -13.36 -5.90 30.18
CA GLY A 25 -13.52 -7.34 30.00
C GLY A 25 -14.31 -7.89 31.19
N GLY A 26 -15.11 -8.94 30.96
CA GLY A 26 -15.81 -9.67 32.01
C GLY A 26 -16.74 -10.73 31.43
N GLY A 27 -16.29 -11.99 31.45
CA GLY A 27 -17.14 -13.16 31.18
C GLY A 27 -17.89 -13.59 32.45
N GLY A 28 -19.10 -14.13 32.25
CA GLY A 28 -19.94 -14.75 33.27
C GLY A 28 -21.32 -15.08 32.67
N ASP A 29 -21.72 -16.34 32.77
CA ASP A 29 -22.91 -16.92 32.14
C ASP A 29 -24.26 -16.41 32.69
N VAL A 30 -25.30 -16.70 31.87
CA VAL A 30 -26.75 -16.72 32.10
C VAL A 30 -27.51 -15.38 32.12
N VAL A 31 -28.27 -15.12 31.04
CA VAL A 31 -29.75 -15.06 30.98
C VAL A 31 -30.14 -14.52 29.59
N ALA A 32 -31.02 -15.24 28.90
CA ALA A 32 -31.61 -14.83 27.63
C ALA A 32 -32.27 -13.45 27.77
N THR A 33 -31.66 -12.45 27.15
CA THR A 33 -32.25 -11.11 26.98
C THR A 33 -32.27 -10.80 25.49
N ASN A 34 -33.44 -10.42 24.99
CA ASN A 34 -33.65 -10.01 23.61
C ASN A 34 -32.58 -8.98 23.22
N THR A 35 -31.66 -9.38 22.35
CA THR A 35 -30.71 -8.48 21.71
C THR A 35 -31.52 -7.42 20.96
N PRO A 36 -31.37 -6.11 21.26
CA PRO A 36 -31.95 -5.11 20.41
C PRO A 36 -31.21 -5.19 19.07
N VAL A 37 -31.92 -5.57 18.01
CA VAL A 37 -31.44 -5.36 16.64
C VAL A 37 -31.20 -3.86 16.53
N ALA A 38 -29.93 -3.46 16.49
CA ALA A 38 -29.58 -2.05 16.34
C ALA A 38 -30.27 -1.52 15.07
N ALA A 39 -31.13 -0.51 15.25
CA ALA A 39 -31.86 0.08 14.14
C ALA A 39 -30.85 0.64 13.13
N VAL A 40 -31.02 0.29 11.86
CA VAL A 40 -30.22 0.83 10.76
C VAL A 40 -30.44 2.35 10.74
N PRO A 41 -29.39 3.19 10.85
CA PRO A 41 -29.53 4.64 10.78
C PRO A 41 -30.16 5.09 9.45
N ALA A 42 -30.87 6.21 9.48
CA ALA A 42 -31.35 6.85 8.25
C ALA A 42 -30.16 7.29 7.38
N PRO A 43 -30.26 7.22 6.04
CA PRO A 43 -29.20 7.67 5.15
C PRO A 43 -28.88 9.16 5.39
N PRO A 44 -27.62 9.59 5.13
CA PRO A 44 -27.23 10.99 5.24
C PRO A 44 -28.13 11.90 4.39
N ALA A 45 -28.45 13.09 4.91
CA ALA A 45 -29.01 14.14 4.08
C ALA A 45 -28.00 14.54 2.99
N ASP A 46 -28.49 14.75 1.77
CA ASP A 46 -27.71 15.30 0.67
C ASP A 46 -27.06 16.63 1.12
N PRO A 47 -25.74 16.82 0.96
CA PRO A 47 -25.07 18.08 1.28
C PRO A 47 -25.69 19.30 0.58
N GLY A 48 -26.52 19.11 -0.46
CA GLY A 48 -27.24 20.19 -1.14
C GLY A 48 -26.32 21.06 -2.00
N PHE A 49 -25.07 20.64 -2.16
CA PHE A 49 -24.11 21.21 -3.10
C PHE A 49 -23.34 20.08 -3.78
N VAL A 50 -22.99 20.32 -5.05
CA VAL A 50 -22.06 19.47 -5.78
C VAL A 50 -20.70 20.15 -5.71
N ASP A 51 -19.73 19.51 -5.07
CA ASP A 51 -18.33 19.94 -5.17
C ASP A 51 -17.86 19.68 -6.61
N SER A 52 -17.28 20.69 -7.25
CA SER A 52 -16.76 20.56 -8.62
C SER A 52 -15.37 21.16 -8.68
N ALA A 53 -14.38 20.31 -8.97
CA ALA A 53 -13.05 20.75 -9.37
C ALA A 53 -12.98 20.89 -10.91
N PRO A 54 -12.18 21.82 -11.45
CA PRO A 54 -11.89 21.85 -12.88
C PRO A 54 -11.33 20.51 -13.35
N VAL A 55 -11.83 19.98 -14.46
CA VAL A 55 -11.28 18.76 -15.06
C VAL A 55 -9.83 19.02 -15.46
N PRO A 56 -8.84 18.31 -14.89
CA PRO A 56 -7.45 18.50 -15.26
C PRO A 56 -7.24 18.15 -16.74
N GLY A 57 -6.40 18.90 -17.45
CA GLY A 57 -6.03 18.60 -18.86
C GLY A 57 -5.15 17.36 -19.03
N VAL A 58 -5.07 16.48 -18.02
CA VAL A 58 -4.22 15.29 -17.99
C VAL A 58 -5.11 14.05 -18.07
N PRO A 59 -4.81 13.04 -18.91
CA PRO A 59 -5.66 11.87 -19.03
C PRO A 59 -5.84 11.15 -17.68
N ALA A 60 -7.09 11.04 -17.24
CA ALA A 60 -7.45 10.49 -15.95
C ALA A 60 -7.02 9.02 -15.83
N PHE A 61 -6.61 8.62 -14.63
CA PHE A 61 -6.19 7.25 -14.37
C PHE A 61 -7.32 6.25 -14.61
N VAL A 62 -8.51 6.54 -14.09
CA VAL A 62 -9.69 5.65 -14.18
C VAL A 62 -10.07 5.31 -15.63
N ASP A 63 -9.99 6.30 -16.53
CA ASP A 63 -10.31 6.10 -17.94
C ASP A 63 -9.21 5.36 -18.72
N ASN A 64 -7.99 5.33 -18.16
CA ASN A 64 -6.82 4.77 -18.82
C ASN A 64 -6.21 3.58 -18.05
N ILE A 65 -6.92 3.05 -17.06
CA ILE A 65 -6.37 2.07 -16.12
C ILE A 65 -5.87 0.81 -16.84
N ALA A 66 -6.54 0.40 -17.93
CA ALA A 66 -6.16 -0.74 -18.75
C ALA A 66 -4.73 -0.64 -19.34
N THR A 67 -4.16 0.58 -19.41
CA THR A 67 -2.78 0.81 -19.85
C THR A 67 -1.74 0.55 -18.76
N ASN A 68 -2.13 0.29 -17.51
CA ASN A 68 -1.21 -0.05 -16.42
C ASN A 68 -0.69 -1.49 -16.56
N GLN A 69 0.15 -1.71 -17.58
CA GLN A 69 0.66 -3.01 -17.96
C GLN A 69 2.19 -3.01 -18.00
N ARG A 70 2.74 -4.22 -18.00
CA ARG A 70 4.14 -4.52 -18.36
C ARG A 70 4.15 -5.59 -19.44
N GLY A 71 5.19 -5.64 -20.26
CA GLY A 71 5.31 -6.64 -21.33
C GLY A 71 4.56 -6.28 -22.62
N ASP A 72 4.05 -5.06 -22.72
CA ASP A 72 3.49 -4.50 -23.95
C ASP A 72 4.18 -3.17 -24.26
N ALA A 73 4.83 -3.09 -25.43
CA ALA A 73 5.56 -1.92 -25.88
C ALA A 73 4.69 -0.64 -25.95
N ARG A 74 3.37 -0.80 -26.18
CA ARG A 74 2.43 0.32 -26.22
C ARG A 74 2.36 1.05 -24.88
N TYR A 75 2.56 0.35 -23.77
CA TYR A 75 2.37 0.86 -22.40
C TYR A 75 3.67 0.99 -21.62
N ALA A 76 4.79 1.12 -22.32
CA ALA A 76 6.11 1.10 -21.70
C ALA A 76 6.64 2.47 -21.29
N THR A 77 5.94 3.58 -21.57
CA THR A 77 6.48 4.94 -21.39
C THR A 77 5.68 5.76 -20.38
N LEU A 78 6.24 6.90 -19.96
CA LEU A 78 5.56 7.86 -19.08
C LEU A 78 4.22 8.35 -19.65
N SER A 79 4.14 8.62 -20.95
CA SER A 79 2.93 9.14 -21.57
C SER A 79 1.88 8.05 -21.80
N THR A 80 2.30 6.79 -21.98
CA THR A 80 1.41 5.71 -22.38
C THR A 80 0.97 4.78 -21.25
N ASN A 81 1.60 4.84 -20.08
CA ASN A 81 1.22 4.03 -18.92
C ASN A 81 0.56 4.88 -17.83
N ALA A 82 -0.71 4.60 -17.53
CA ALA A 82 -1.48 5.40 -16.58
C ALA A 82 -0.89 5.43 -15.16
N ALA A 83 -0.42 4.29 -14.61
CA ALA A 83 0.11 4.27 -13.24
C ALA A 83 1.47 4.96 -13.14
N VAL A 84 2.33 4.80 -14.15
CA VAL A 84 3.60 5.53 -14.23
C VAL A 84 3.34 7.04 -14.21
N ARG A 85 2.35 7.50 -14.97
CA ARG A 85 1.97 8.91 -15.08
C ARG A 85 1.40 9.48 -13.78
N VAL A 86 0.58 8.72 -13.04
CA VAL A 86 -0.02 9.18 -11.76
C VAL A 86 1.03 9.64 -10.76
N VAL A 87 2.20 8.99 -10.77
CA VAL A 87 3.30 9.30 -9.84
C VAL A 87 4.47 10.03 -10.50
N SER A 88 4.23 10.70 -11.64
CA SER A 88 5.27 11.35 -12.46
C SER A 88 6.08 12.41 -11.71
N ARG A 89 5.54 13.02 -10.66
CA ARG A 89 6.26 13.99 -9.83
C ARG A 89 7.45 13.38 -9.08
N PHE A 90 7.54 12.06 -8.98
CA PHE A 90 8.77 11.42 -8.49
C PHE A 90 9.99 11.70 -9.39
N LEU A 91 9.76 12.05 -10.66
CA LEU A 91 10.81 12.51 -11.58
C LEU A 91 11.42 13.87 -11.19
N ASP A 92 10.80 14.62 -10.28
CA ASP A 92 11.45 15.81 -9.71
C ASP A 92 12.57 15.44 -8.73
N LEU A 93 12.56 14.20 -8.23
CA LEU A 93 13.46 13.70 -7.20
C LEU A 93 14.49 12.72 -7.76
N TRP A 94 14.06 11.90 -8.72
CA TRP A 94 14.81 10.76 -9.24
C TRP A 94 14.58 10.55 -10.73
N GLN A 95 15.65 10.49 -11.51
CA GLN A 95 15.60 10.14 -12.92
C GLN A 95 16.01 8.67 -13.12
N PRO A 96 15.14 7.76 -13.59
CA PRO A 96 15.54 6.38 -13.86
C PRO A 96 16.54 6.29 -15.01
N SER A 97 17.37 5.24 -15.02
CA SER A 97 18.40 5.02 -16.05
C SER A 97 17.83 4.88 -17.45
N THR A 98 16.57 4.43 -17.55
CA THR A 98 15.75 4.44 -18.75
C THR A 98 14.34 4.94 -18.38
N MET A 99 13.73 5.74 -19.26
CA MET A 99 12.36 6.21 -19.12
C MET A 99 11.37 5.18 -19.69
N LEU A 100 11.55 3.91 -19.31
CA LEU A 100 10.80 2.76 -19.82
C LEU A 100 10.40 1.79 -18.69
N VAL A 101 9.27 1.11 -18.85
CA VAL A 101 8.81 -0.02 -18.01
C VAL A 101 9.58 -1.29 -18.43
N ASP A 102 10.86 -1.35 -18.09
CA ASP A 102 11.80 -2.35 -18.66
C ASP A 102 12.62 -3.10 -17.61
N ALA A 103 12.46 -2.84 -16.30
CA ALA A 103 13.18 -3.62 -15.29
C ALA A 103 12.70 -5.09 -15.27
N GLY A 104 13.59 -6.00 -15.69
CA GLY A 104 13.29 -7.43 -15.82
C GLY A 104 12.13 -7.76 -16.77
N VAL A 105 11.82 -6.89 -17.73
CA VAL A 105 10.72 -7.07 -18.68
C VAL A 105 11.20 -6.87 -20.10
N SER A 106 10.71 -7.74 -20.99
CA SER A 106 10.83 -7.60 -22.44
C SER A 106 9.43 -7.47 -23.06
N ALA A 107 9.37 -6.84 -24.23
CA ALA A 107 8.18 -6.80 -25.06
C ALA A 107 8.59 -6.71 -26.53
N PRO A 108 7.94 -7.45 -27.45
CA PRO A 108 8.15 -7.24 -28.88
C PRO A 108 7.68 -5.84 -29.29
N ALA A 109 8.22 -5.33 -30.40
CA ALA A 109 7.68 -4.12 -31.01
C ALA A 109 6.22 -4.33 -31.41
N ASN A 110 5.42 -3.27 -31.31
CA ASN A 110 4.00 -3.30 -31.66
C ASN A 110 3.67 -2.05 -32.49
N GLY A 111 3.56 -2.20 -33.81
CA GLY A 111 3.36 -1.05 -34.71
C GLY A 111 4.46 -0.01 -34.56
N ALA A 112 4.08 1.23 -34.21
CA ALA A 112 5.02 2.34 -34.01
C ALA A 112 5.75 2.31 -32.65
N PHE A 113 5.42 1.36 -31.76
CA PHE A 113 6.02 1.25 -30.44
C PHE A 113 7.23 0.30 -30.50
N PRO A 114 8.47 0.79 -30.23
CA PRO A 114 9.67 -0.03 -30.31
C PRO A 114 9.68 -1.18 -29.29
N ALA A 115 10.45 -2.23 -29.59
CA ALA A 115 10.65 -3.34 -28.66
C ALA A 115 11.26 -2.86 -27.33
N ILE A 116 10.88 -3.51 -26.24
CA ILE A 116 11.43 -3.28 -24.91
C ILE A 116 12.43 -4.39 -24.59
N VAL A 117 13.64 -4.00 -24.25
CA VAL A 117 14.72 -4.89 -23.79
C VAL A 117 14.92 -4.64 -22.30
N PRO A 118 15.18 -5.68 -21.48
CA PRO A 118 15.37 -5.49 -20.05
C PRO A 118 16.47 -4.48 -19.72
N SER A 119 16.19 -3.59 -18.77
CA SER A 119 17.18 -2.65 -18.25
C SER A 119 18.39 -3.38 -17.66
N THR A 120 19.58 -2.80 -17.82
CA THR A 120 20.83 -3.28 -17.21
C THR A 120 20.97 -2.88 -15.73
N CYS A 121 20.00 -2.13 -15.19
CA CYS A 121 19.93 -1.74 -13.78
C CYS A 121 20.17 -2.93 -12.84
N SER A 122 21.10 -2.78 -11.89
CA SER A 122 21.41 -3.83 -10.90
C SER A 122 20.42 -3.91 -9.74
N GLY A 123 19.66 -2.84 -9.51
CA GLY A 123 18.83 -2.62 -8.31
C GLY A 123 19.62 -2.27 -7.05
N LEU A 124 20.94 -2.11 -7.15
CA LEU A 124 21.86 -1.85 -6.04
C LEU A 124 22.54 -0.49 -6.25
N PRO A 125 22.26 0.53 -5.41
CA PRO A 125 22.81 1.88 -5.57
C PRO A 125 24.34 1.94 -5.65
N ALA A 126 25.04 1.06 -4.92
CA ALA A 126 26.50 1.05 -4.81
C ALA A 126 27.21 0.13 -5.83
N SER A 127 26.50 -0.51 -6.77
CA SER A 127 27.11 -1.57 -7.60
C SER A 127 27.86 -1.09 -8.84
N GLY A 128 27.96 0.21 -9.09
CA GLY A 128 28.53 0.77 -10.32
C GLY A 128 27.62 0.72 -11.57
N THR A 129 26.45 0.06 -11.48
CA THR A 129 25.42 0.04 -12.54
C THR A 129 24.11 0.64 -11.99
N PRO A 130 24.07 1.96 -11.75
CA PRO A 130 22.96 2.59 -11.07
C PRO A 130 21.67 2.52 -11.89
N CYS A 131 20.55 2.43 -11.19
CA CYS A 131 19.22 2.38 -11.80
C CYS A 131 18.64 3.75 -12.14
N GLY A 132 19.43 4.81 -11.95
CA GLY A 132 19.03 6.19 -12.17
C GLY A 132 19.94 7.18 -11.45
N THR A 133 19.50 8.44 -11.43
CA THR A 133 20.24 9.60 -10.93
C THR A 133 19.39 10.36 -9.91
N ILE A 134 20.00 10.71 -8.79
CA ILE A 134 19.39 11.58 -7.77
C ILE A 134 19.32 13.00 -8.30
N LEU A 135 18.12 13.57 -8.38
CA LEU A 135 17.90 14.97 -8.75
C LEU A 135 17.67 15.86 -7.52
N ASN A 136 17.10 15.29 -6.45
CA ASN A 136 16.91 15.97 -5.18
C ASN A 136 17.40 15.10 -4.00
N SER A 137 18.66 15.27 -3.63
CA SER A 137 19.28 14.50 -2.55
C SER A 137 18.73 14.83 -1.17
N THR A 138 18.27 16.07 -0.95
CA THR A 138 17.69 16.48 0.34
C THR A 138 16.43 15.68 0.65
N VAL A 139 15.49 15.60 -0.30
CA VAL A 139 14.22 14.87 -0.10
C VAL A 139 14.45 13.36 -0.03
N LEU A 140 15.24 12.80 -0.95
CA LEU A 140 15.52 11.36 -0.95
C LEU A 140 16.33 10.93 0.27
N GLY A 141 17.27 11.76 0.72
CA GLY A 141 18.03 11.54 1.95
C GLY A 141 17.13 11.57 3.19
N ALA A 142 16.22 12.54 3.28
CA ALA A 142 15.24 12.60 4.37
C ALA A 142 14.32 11.38 4.40
N ASN A 143 13.90 10.87 3.23
CA ASN A 143 13.12 9.63 3.13
C ASN A 143 13.90 8.43 3.69
N VAL A 144 15.18 8.26 3.32
CA VAL A 144 16.01 7.17 3.86
C VAL A 144 16.23 7.35 5.37
N GLN A 145 16.47 8.59 5.83
CA GLN A 145 16.66 8.88 7.25
C GLN A 145 15.42 8.53 8.08
N TYR A 146 14.22 8.87 7.58
CA TYR A 146 12.97 8.47 8.24
C TYR A 146 12.88 6.95 8.44
N VAL A 147 13.27 6.16 7.43
CA VAL A 147 13.26 4.69 7.55
C VAL A 147 14.33 4.20 8.55
N ILE A 148 15.51 4.82 8.59
CA ILE A 148 16.54 4.52 9.61
C ILE A 148 15.96 4.76 11.00
N ASP A 149 15.38 5.94 11.25
CA ASP A 149 14.83 6.32 12.54
C ASP A 149 13.67 5.38 12.95
N ALA A 150 12.74 5.11 12.02
CA ALA A 150 11.61 4.23 12.27
C ALA A 150 12.03 2.78 12.56
N THR A 151 13.04 2.27 11.86
CA THR A 151 13.49 0.87 12.02
C THR A 151 14.37 0.67 13.24
N THR A 152 15.16 1.67 13.62
CA THR A 152 16.03 1.61 14.81
C THR A 152 15.27 1.86 16.11
N ALA A 153 14.20 2.66 16.08
CA ALA A 153 13.34 2.90 17.23
C ALA A 153 12.19 1.88 17.39
N ARG A 154 12.06 0.93 16.46
CA ARG A 154 10.93 -0.02 16.40
C ARG A 154 10.87 -0.90 17.65
N THR A 155 9.69 -0.97 18.28
CA THR A 155 9.44 -1.88 19.40
C THR A 155 9.24 -3.33 18.93
N PRO A 156 9.37 -4.34 19.80
CA PRO A 156 9.06 -5.72 19.45
C PRO A 156 7.63 -5.90 18.89
N GLN A 157 6.64 -5.23 19.48
CA GLN A 157 5.25 -5.32 19.01
C GLN A 157 5.07 -4.72 17.61
N GLN A 158 5.79 -3.64 17.30
CA GLN A 158 5.80 -3.06 15.95
C GLN A 158 6.53 -3.97 14.96
N ALA A 159 7.54 -4.73 15.39
CA ALA A 159 8.20 -5.73 14.55
C ALA A 159 7.25 -6.90 14.22
N ASP A 160 6.47 -7.37 15.20
CA ASP A 160 5.45 -8.39 14.99
C ASP A 160 4.33 -7.88 14.06
N ALA A 161 3.86 -6.64 14.28
CA ALA A 161 2.88 -6.00 13.39
C ALA A 161 3.40 -5.91 11.95
N ALA A 162 4.65 -5.47 11.76
CA ALA A 162 5.28 -5.42 10.44
C ALA A 162 5.38 -6.82 9.81
N TYR A 163 5.65 -7.87 10.60
CA TYR A 163 5.65 -9.24 10.10
C TYR A 163 4.26 -9.65 9.58
N PHE A 164 3.22 -9.39 10.36
CA PHE A 164 1.85 -9.70 9.96
C PHE A 164 1.40 -8.89 8.74
N ASP A 165 1.79 -7.61 8.66
CA ASP A 165 1.47 -6.74 7.53
C ASP A 165 2.19 -7.19 6.27
N ASP A 166 3.46 -7.61 6.34
CA ASP A 166 4.21 -8.08 5.18
C ASP A 166 3.74 -9.45 4.71
N ARG A 167 3.59 -10.39 5.65
CA ARG A 167 3.44 -11.82 5.31
C ARG A 167 2.01 -12.27 5.03
N ARG A 168 0.99 -11.66 5.65
CA ARG A 168 -0.43 -11.99 5.39
C ARG A 168 -0.92 -11.37 4.08
N GLY A 169 -2.00 -11.92 3.52
CA GLY A 169 -2.77 -11.26 2.47
C GLY A 169 -3.24 -9.86 2.91
N LYS A 170 -3.07 -8.83 2.07
CA LYS A 170 -3.37 -7.43 2.46
C LYS A 170 -4.86 -7.23 2.67
N GLY A 171 -5.69 -7.80 1.81
CA GLY A 171 -7.14 -7.86 1.98
C GLY A 171 -7.58 -8.58 3.25
N TYR A 172 -6.80 -9.56 3.74
CA TYR A 172 -7.05 -10.19 5.04
C TYR A 172 -6.65 -9.26 6.19
N SER A 173 -5.46 -8.66 6.13
CA SER A 173 -4.93 -7.79 7.18
C SER A 173 -5.78 -6.55 7.41
N VAL A 174 -6.25 -5.87 6.35
CA VAL A 174 -7.04 -4.63 6.51
C VAL A 174 -8.37 -4.84 7.22
N THR A 175 -8.89 -6.07 7.25
CA THR A 175 -10.11 -6.39 8.02
C THR A 175 -9.90 -6.26 9.53
N ASP A 176 -8.66 -6.29 10.04
CA ASP A 176 -8.37 -5.97 11.45
C ASP A 176 -8.85 -4.54 11.80
N GLY A 177 -8.88 -3.63 10.82
CA GLY A 177 -9.39 -2.26 10.98
C GLY A 177 -10.92 -2.15 11.15
N MET A 178 -11.67 -3.23 10.95
CA MET A 178 -13.13 -3.26 11.12
C MET A 178 -13.59 -3.38 12.58
N GLY A 179 -12.66 -3.64 13.50
CA GLY A 179 -12.96 -3.76 14.93
C GLY A 179 -13.95 -4.91 15.21
N PRO A 180 -15.10 -4.66 15.87
CA PRO A 180 -16.08 -5.71 16.19
C PRO A 180 -16.61 -6.48 14.97
N LEU A 181 -16.52 -5.90 13.76
CA LEU A 181 -17.01 -6.53 12.54
C LEU A 181 -15.99 -7.48 11.88
N THR A 182 -14.72 -7.50 12.33
CA THR A 182 -13.65 -8.31 11.70
C THR A 182 -14.02 -9.79 11.60
N ALA A 183 -14.52 -10.39 12.69
CA ALA A 183 -14.88 -11.81 12.69
C ALA A 183 -16.07 -12.10 11.77
N ALA A 184 -17.12 -11.27 11.84
CA ALA A 184 -18.30 -11.41 10.99
C ALA A 184 -17.95 -11.28 9.51
N TRP A 185 -17.12 -10.29 9.15
CA TRP A 185 -16.62 -10.12 7.79
C TRP A 185 -15.86 -11.34 7.32
N ARG A 186 -14.85 -11.81 8.08
CA ARG A 186 -14.04 -12.96 7.70
C ARG A 186 -14.88 -14.23 7.54
N THR A 187 -15.85 -14.46 8.42
CA THR A 187 -16.79 -15.59 8.29
C THR A 187 -17.65 -15.46 7.03
N ALA A 188 -18.23 -14.29 6.76
CA ALA A 188 -19.08 -14.07 5.60
C ALA A 188 -18.29 -14.21 4.29
N ALA A 189 -17.12 -13.59 4.20
CA ALA A 189 -16.20 -13.68 3.08
C ALA A 189 -15.50 -15.04 2.95
N GLN A 190 -15.58 -15.89 3.99
CA GLN A 190 -14.83 -17.15 4.11
C GLN A 190 -13.32 -16.93 3.99
N GLN A 191 -12.84 -15.83 4.57
CA GLN A 191 -11.43 -15.45 4.57
C GLN A 191 -10.60 -16.31 5.52
N THR A 192 -9.41 -16.71 5.08
CA THR A 192 -8.45 -17.51 5.84
C THR A 192 -7.03 -16.94 5.69
N THR A 193 -6.19 -17.23 6.67
CA THR A 193 -4.73 -17.01 6.64
C THR A 193 -4.05 -18.22 7.28
N SER A 194 -2.89 -18.63 6.79
CA SER A 194 -2.03 -19.60 7.48
C SER A 194 -1.10 -18.94 8.50
N ILE A 195 -1.00 -17.61 8.50
CA ILE A 195 -0.10 -16.84 9.37
C ILE A 195 -0.89 -16.29 10.54
N ILE A 196 -1.02 -17.11 11.58
CA ILE A 196 -1.73 -16.79 12.82
C ILE A 196 -0.80 -16.38 13.97
N SER A 197 0.51 -16.56 13.79
CA SER A 197 1.57 -16.17 14.71
C SER A 197 2.85 -15.84 13.94
N VAL A 198 3.83 -15.25 14.62
CA VAL A 198 5.20 -15.16 14.10
C VAL A 198 5.92 -16.48 14.45
N PRO A 199 6.31 -17.31 13.46
CA PRO A 199 7.05 -18.54 13.73
C PRO A 199 8.39 -18.27 14.43
N SER A 200 8.80 -19.15 15.35
CA SER A 200 10.03 -18.97 16.12
C SER A 200 11.31 -18.99 15.28
N ASP A 201 11.26 -19.63 14.12
CA ASP A 201 12.33 -19.76 13.13
C ASP A 201 12.15 -18.80 11.94
N ALA A 202 11.24 -17.82 12.01
CA ALA A 202 11.01 -16.84 10.95
C ALA A 202 12.23 -15.95 10.65
N THR A 203 13.26 -15.96 11.50
CA THR A 203 14.53 -15.26 11.23
C THR A 203 15.39 -15.96 10.18
N THR A 204 15.11 -17.23 9.87
CA THR A 204 15.84 -18.04 8.88
C THR A 204 14.94 -18.68 7.83
N VAL A 205 13.63 -18.79 8.09
CA VAL A 205 12.65 -19.39 7.18
C VAL A 205 11.66 -18.34 6.66
N LEU A 206 11.48 -18.30 5.34
CA LEU A 206 10.44 -17.49 4.70
C LEU A 206 9.10 -18.23 4.73
N TYR A 207 8.10 -17.62 5.37
CA TYR A 207 6.72 -18.12 5.38
C TYR A 207 5.85 -17.30 4.43
N ASN A 208 5.23 -17.95 3.45
CA ASN A 208 4.23 -17.33 2.57
C ASN A 208 2.83 -17.72 3.05
N ASP A 209 1.94 -16.74 3.14
CA ASP A 209 0.54 -17.01 3.49
C ASP A 209 -0.10 -17.88 2.41
N SER A 210 -0.78 -18.94 2.84
CA SER A 210 -1.51 -19.88 1.99
C SER A 210 -3.03 -19.73 2.14
N GLY A 211 -3.47 -18.68 2.84
CA GLY A 211 -4.87 -18.27 2.92
C GLY A 211 -5.38 -17.64 1.62
N ASN A 212 -6.61 -17.12 1.69
CA ASN A 212 -7.35 -16.64 0.52
C ASN A 212 -7.63 -15.13 0.57
N ASN A 213 -6.62 -14.31 0.89
CA ASN A 213 -6.61 -12.83 0.83
C ASN A 213 -7.96 -12.12 1.05
N VAL A 214 -8.78 -11.92 0.01
CA VAL A 214 -10.08 -11.20 0.07
C VAL A 214 -11.31 -12.09 0.30
N GLY A 215 -11.18 -13.42 0.18
CA GLY A 215 -12.23 -14.40 0.46
C GLY A 215 -12.63 -15.28 -0.74
N VAL A 216 -13.81 -15.87 -0.65
CA VAL A 216 -14.39 -16.80 -1.63
C VAL A 216 -15.49 -16.09 -2.43
N GLY A 217 -15.35 -16.12 -3.77
CA GLY A 217 -16.23 -15.44 -4.72
C GLY A 217 -17.62 -16.06 -4.93
N GLY A 218 -18.45 -15.42 -5.74
CA GLY A 218 -19.88 -15.73 -5.90
C GLY A 218 -20.21 -17.12 -6.44
N SER A 219 -19.27 -17.77 -7.13
CA SER A 219 -19.46 -19.14 -7.66
C SER A 219 -19.56 -20.20 -6.56
N THR A 220 -18.99 -19.95 -5.38
CA THR A 220 -18.92 -20.89 -4.25
C THR A 220 -19.39 -20.29 -2.91
N ASN A 221 -19.59 -18.97 -2.85
CA ASN A 221 -20.14 -18.26 -1.69
C ASN A 221 -21.42 -17.49 -2.07
N ALA A 222 -22.58 -18.13 -1.94
CA ALA A 222 -23.86 -17.55 -2.35
C ALA A 222 -24.29 -16.34 -1.50
N SER A 223 -23.83 -16.25 -0.25
CA SER A 223 -24.28 -15.21 0.70
C SER A 223 -23.49 -13.91 0.59
N PHE A 224 -22.17 -14.00 0.40
CA PHE A 224 -21.28 -12.83 0.43
C PHE A 224 -20.34 -12.75 -0.78
N GLY A 225 -20.34 -13.75 -1.67
CA GLY A 225 -19.36 -13.85 -2.74
C GLY A 225 -19.38 -12.69 -3.74
N LYS A 226 -20.51 -12.00 -3.93
CA LYS A 226 -20.56 -10.78 -4.77
C LYS A 226 -19.71 -9.62 -4.20
N VAL A 227 -19.59 -9.53 -2.88
CA VAL A 227 -18.69 -8.55 -2.24
C VAL A 227 -17.23 -8.90 -2.55
N VAL A 228 -16.89 -10.19 -2.46
CA VAL A 228 -15.55 -10.68 -2.78
C VAL A 228 -15.24 -10.50 -4.27
N ASP A 229 -16.20 -10.75 -5.15
CA ASP A 229 -16.07 -10.53 -6.60
C ASP A 229 -15.78 -9.05 -6.90
N LEU A 230 -16.46 -8.10 -6.23
CA LEU A 230 -16.17 -6.68 -6.34
C LEU A 230 -14.74 -6.34 -5.89
N LEU A 231 -14.29 -6.87 -4.74
CA LEU A 231 -12.91 -6.65 -4.26
C LEU A 231 -11.86 -7.14 -5.26
N ASN A 232 -12.08 -8.32 -5.85
CA ASN A 232 -11.22 -8.83 -6.90
C ASN A 232 -11.22 -7.94 -8.15
N GLU A 233 -12.39 -7.44 -8.56
CA GLU A 233 -12.51 -6.56 -9.74
C GLU A 233 -11.74 -5.26 -9.56
N MET A 234 -11.75 -4.67 -8.36
CA MET A 234 -10.97 -3.47 -8.07
C MET A 234 -9.46 -3.69 -8.27
N GLY A 235 -8.97 -4.93 -8.15
CA GLY A 235 -7.58 -5.31 -8.37
C GLY A 235 -7.14 -5.26 -9.84
N ASN A 236 -8.09 -5.25 -10.78
CA ASN A 236 -7.78 -5.27 -12.21
C ASN A 236 -7.00 -4.01 -12.62
N ASN A 237 -5.79 -4.24 -13.16
CA ASN A 237 -4.87 -3.18 -13.58
C ASN A 237 -4.49 -2.17 -12.46
N ALA A 238 -4.62 -2.57 -11.18
CA ALA A 238 -4.29 -1.73 -10.02
C ALA A 238 -2.88 -1.99 -9.45
N SER A 239 -2.03 -2.74 -10.18
CA SER A 239 -0.70 -3.11 -9.69
C SER A 239 0.29 -1.94 -9.75
N THR A 240 1.17 -1.84 -8.75
CA THR A 240 2.31 -0.90 -8.76
C THR A 240 3.49 -1.38 -9.60
N GLU A 241 3.42 -2.62 -10.09
CA GLU A 241 4.51 -3.31 -10.78
C GLU A 241 5.02 -2.59 -12.04
N PRO A 242 4.18 -1.96 -12.89
CA PRO A 242 4.68 -1.15 -14.00
C PRO A 242 5.43 0.11 -13.53
N ALA A 243 4.92 0.81 -12.51
CA ALA A 243 5.62 1.97 -11.94
C ALA A 243 6.99 1.57 -11.33
N LYS A 244 7.06 0.47 -10.58
CA LYS A 244 8.33 -0.03 -10.02
C LYS A 244 9.37 -0.33 -11.10
N ARG A 245 8.94 -0.92 -12.23
CA ARG A 245 9.83 -1.21 -13.38
C ARG A 245 10.24 0.03 -14.15
N PHE A 246 9.42 1.08 -14.12
CA PHE A 246 9.75 2.37 -14.70
C PHE A 246 10.77 3.11 -13.84
N TYR A 247 10.46 3.34 -12.56
CA TYR A 247 11.28 4.17 -11.67
C TYR A 247 12.53 3.46 -11.13
N LYS A 248 12.49 2.14 -10.95
CA LYS A 248 13.67 1.33 -10.57
C LYS A 248 14.37 1.82 -9.29
N TYR A 249 13.63 2.51 -8.43
CA TYR A 249 14.19 3.08 -7.21
C TYR A 249 14.33 1.98 -6.16
N ALA A 250 15.54 1.78 -5.64
CA ALA A 250 15.83 0.68 -4.73
C ALA A 250 15.11 0.81 -3.39
N ARG A 251 14.87 -0.33 -2.72
CA ARG A 251 14.34 -0.38 -1.35
C ARG A 251 15.26 0.37 -0.37
N PRO A 252 14.74 1.00 0.70
CA PRO A 252 15.54 1.78 1.65
C PRO A 252 16.76 1.03 2.25
N TYR A 253 16.62 -0.25 2.56
CA TYR A 253 17.72 -1.07 3.11
C TYR A 253 18.88 -1.30 2.13
N ARG A 254 18.68 -1.03 0.83
CA ARG A 254 19.75 -1.03 -0.18
C ARG A 254 20.45 0.32 -0.30
N TRP A 255 19.85 1.40 0.22
CA TRP A 255 20.44 2.73 0.24
C TRP A 255 21.31 2.97 1.47
N SER A 256 21.00 2.33 2.59
CA SER A 256 21.78 2.48 3.82
C SER A 256 21.75 1.19 4.65
N ALA A 257 22.92 0.76 5.10
CA ALA A 257 23.09 -0.35 6.05
C ALA A 257 22.57 0.00 7.46
N SER A 258 22.25 1.27 7.73
CA SER A 258 21.63 1.69 8.98
C SER A 258 20.12 1.42 9.04
N VAL A 259 19.49 1.07 7.92
CA VAL A 259 18.10 0.61 7.91
C VAL A 259 18.06 -0.82 8.44
N VAL A 260 17.29 -1.04 9.50
CA VAL A 260 17.20 -2.35 10.16
C VAL A 260 15.91 -3.05 9.76
N VAL A 261 15.97 -3.95 8.78
CA VAL A 261 14.84 -4.85 8.48
C VAL A 261 14.52 -5.68 9.71
N ALA A 262 13.24 -5.90 10.00
CA ALA A 262 12.86 -6.75 11.13
C ALA A 262 13.50 -8.13 10.94
N PRO A 263 14.17 -8.72 11.95
CA PRO A 263 14.89 -9.99 11.76
C PRO A 263 14.03 -11.11 11.15
N THR A 264 12.74 -11.15 11.51
CA THR A 264 11.75 -12.11 11.00
C THR A 264 11.30 -11.86 9.55
N LEU A 265 11.73 -10.74 8.94
CA LEU A 265 11.47 -10.36 7.55
C LEU A 265 12.74 -10.35 6.69
N VAL A 266 13.92 -10.57 7.26
CA VAL A 266 15.17 -10.67 6.48
C VAL A 266 15.08 -11.76 5.41
N PRO A 267 14.50 -12.96 5.67
CA PRO A 267 14.30 -13.96 4.62
C PRO A 267 13.38 -13.53 3.46
N ALA A 268 12.58 -12.47 3.65
CA ALA A 268 11.70 -11.93 2.61
C ALA A 268 12.39 -10.89 1.71
N GLU A 269 13.63 -10.48 2.03
CA GLU A 269 14.40 -9.61 1.15
C GLU A 269 14.62 -10.28 -0.22
N SER A 270 14.25 -9.58 -1.29
CA SER A 270 14.39 -10.14 -2.64
C SER A 270 15.86 -10.34 -3.01
N THR A 271 16.17 -11.55 -3.50
CA THR A 271 17.45 -11.90 -4.12
C THR A 271 17.60 -11.35 -5.54
N THR A 272 16.56 -10.70 -6.09
CA THR A 272 16.53 -10.11 -7.43
C THR A 272 16.33 -8.58 -7.34
N PRO A 273 17.36 -7.83 -6.91
CA PRO A 273 17.23 -6.40 -6.62
C PRO A 273 16.78 -5.56 -7.82
N ALA A 274 17.20 -5.91 -9.03
CA ALA A 274 16.84 -5.21 -10.27
C ALA A 274 15.32 -5.17 -10.53
N THR A 275 14.57 -6.14 -10.01
CA THR A 275 13.11 -6.25 -10.18
C THR A 275 12.33 -5.95 -8.91
N ASP A 276 13.00 -5.58 -7.82
CA ASP A 276 12.39 -5.30 -6.53
C ASP A 276 12.52 -3.82 -6.15
N GLY A 277 11.82 -2.98 -6.92
CA GLY A 277 11.74 -1.54 -6.69
C GLY A 277 10.91 -1.21 -5.45
N GLY A 278 11.38 -0.23 -4.66
CA GLY A 278 10.72 0.27 -3.46
C GLY A 278 9.67 1.35 -3.73
N PHE A 279 9.69 1.99 -4.90
CA PHE A 279 8.72 3.03 -5.27
C PHE A 279 7.84 2.59 -6.44
N ILE A 280 6.51 2.60 -6.34
CA ILE A 280 5.67 2.82 -5.14
C ILE A 280 5.36 1.49 -4.42
N SER A 281 4.97 1.57 -3.14
CA SER A 281 4.64 0.39 -2.32
C SER A 281 3.43 -0.36 -2.87
N GLY A 282 3.64 -1.63 -3.26
CA GLY A 282 2.56 -2.49 -3.73
C GLY A 282 1.65 -2.98 -2.60
N GLN A 283 2.21 -3.19 -1.40
CA GLN A 283 1.45 -3.64 -0.24
C GLN A 283 0.45 -2.57 0.21
N GLU A 284 0.90 -1.30 0.26
CA GLU A 284 0.03 -0.18 0.60
C GLU A 284 -1.04 0.05 -0.47
N ALA A 285 -0.68 -0.05 -1.75
CA ALA A 285 -1.65 0.11 -2.84
C ALA A 285 -2.75 -0.96 -2.78
N GLU A 286 -2.39 -2.21 -2.51
CA GLU A 286 -3.35 -3.30 -2.34
C GLU A 286 -4.24 -3.07 -1.11
N ALA A 287 -3.63 -2.81 0.05
CA ALA A 287 -4.33 -2.57 1.30
C ALA A 287 -5.30 -1.38 1.19
N MET A 288 -4.87 -0.26 0.60
CA MET A 288 -5.72 0.93 0.45
C MET A 288 -6.92 0.66 -0.44
N ARG A 289 -6.73 -0.01 -1.57
CA ARG A 289 -7.81 -0.36 -2.48
C ARG A 289 -8.84 -1.26 -1.80
N ASP A 290 -8.38 -2.30 -1.12
CA ASP A 290 -9.26 -3.24 -0.43
C ASP A 290 -10.01 -2.53 0.70
N ALA A 291 -9.30 -1.77 1.54
CA ALA A 291 -9.91 -1.02 2.64
C ALA A 291 -10.94 0.02 2.13
N THR A 292 -10.65 0.73 1.04
CA THR A 292 -11.57 1.72 0.46
C THR A 292 -12.85 1.05 -0.05
N THR A 293 -12.70 -0.09 -0.74
CA THR A 293 -13.83 -0.87 -1.25
C THR A 293 -14.67 -1.44 -0.11
N MET A 294 -14.01 -1.99 0.91
CA MET A 294 -14.67 -2.50 2.11
C MET A 294 -15.41 -1.40 2.88
N ALA A 295 -14.80 -0.21 3.02
CA ALA A 295 -15.41 0.94 3.69
C ALA A 295 -16.61 1.50 2.90
N TRP A 296 -16.58 1.43 1.57
CA TRP A 296 -17.73 1.79 0.73
C TRP A 296 -18.90 0.81 0.91
N LEU A 297 -18.61 -0.49 1.02
CA LEU A 297 -19.62 -1.54 1.23
C LEU A 297 -20.21 -1.56 2.64
N VAL A 298 -19.38 -1.29 3.65
CA VAL A 298 -19.75 -1.29 5.06
C VAL A 298 -19.33 0.04 5.67
N PRO A 299 -20.06 1.13 5.37
CA PRO A 299 -19.77 2.43 5.95
C PRO A 299 -19.94 2.37 7.47
N ASN A 300 -18.87 2.64 8.21
CA ASN A 300 -18.98 2.87 9.65
C ASN A 300 -19.47 4.31 9.85
N ASP A 301 -20.68 4.48 10.40
CA ASP A 301 -21.27 5.78 10.68
C ASP A 301 -20.58 6.40 11.91
N SER A 302 -19.34 6.85 11.77
CA SER A 302 -18.54 7.50 12.82
C SER A 302 -18.94 8.97 13.05
N ARG A 303 -20.18 9.35 12.74
CA ARG A 303 -20.73 10.66 13.09
C ARG A 303 -21.30 10.63 14.51
N LYS A 304 -20.39 10.54 15.48
CA LYS A 304 -20.59 11.10 16.81
C LYS A 304 -19.57 12.21 17.02
N TRP A 305 -19.94 13.41 16.59
CA TRP A 305 -19.45 14.67 17.15
C TRP A 305 -20.66 15.58 17.33
#